data_AF-A0A0G0G6D2-F1
#
_entry.id   AF-A0A0G0G6D2-F1
#
_cell.length_a   1.000
_cell.length_b   1.000
_cell.length_c   1.000
_cell.angle_alpha   90.00
_cell.angle_beta   90.00
_cell.angle_gamma   90.00
#
_symmetry.space_group_name_H-M   'P 1'
#
loop_
_entity.id
_entity.type
_entity.pdbx_description
1 polymer ?
#
loop_
_entity_poly.entity_id
_entity_poly.type
_entity_poly.pdbx_seq_one_letter_code
_entity_poly.pdbx_strand_id
1 'polypeptide(L)'
;MDNFLRENKNNLGNIFKEKREKTLVSILGYCLMPNHFHLILYEHTENGISKFMGKLLTAYSMYFNTKYGRSGSLLTHPFRSEHIDNESQYMYIFSYLHLNPISIIEKNWKENGVRNKKEAEEFLEKYQFSSYKDFLKNNRLEASIIDFSLVPNYIKNMELDLKTQEKTFCENSVTE
;
A
#
# COMPACT_ATOMS: atom_id res chain seq x y z
N MET A 1 18.25 19.01 -7.29
CA MET A 1 16.94 18.32 -7.47
C MET A 1 15.93 19.37 -7.91
N ASP A 2 16.21 20.05 -9.03
CA ASP A 2 15.33 21.09 -9.52
C ASP A 2 14.07 20.43 -10.11
N ASN A 3 12.96 20.69 -9.43
CA ASN A 3 11.60 20.85 -9.95
C ASN A 3 11.05 19.82 -10.96
N PHE A 4 11.46 18.55 -10.86
CA PHE A 4 10.83 17.42 -11.57
C PHE A 4 9.29 17.44 -11.57
N LEU A 5 8.67 17.76 -10.42
CA LEU A 5 7.20 17.90 -10.30
C LEU A 5 6.64 19.12 -11.04
N ARG A 6 7.41 20.19 -11.16
CA ARG A 6 7.04 21.42 -11.88
C ARG A 6 7.16 21.22 -13.39
N GLU A 7 8.17 20.47 -13.83
CA GLU A 7 8.37 20.08 -15.23
C GLU A 7 7.28 19.12 -15.71
N ASN A 8 6.82 18.20 -14.85
CA ASN A 8 5.77 17.23 -15.17
C ASN A 8 4.36 17.65 -14.73
N LYS A 9 4.13 18.93 -14.37
CA LYS A 9 2.84 19.40 -13.82
C LYS A 9 1.64 19.12 -14.73
N ASN A 10 1.86 19.07 -16.04
CA ASN A 10 0.83 18.81 -17.05
C ASN A 10 0.70 17.32 -17.44
N ASN A 11 1.59 16.44 -16.95
CA ASN A 11 1.54 15.01 -17.21
C ASN A 11 2.15 14.22 -16.05
N LEU A 12 1.40 14.13 -14.94
CA LEU A 12 1.81 13.41 -13.73
C LEU A 12 2.07 11.91 -14.00
N GLY A 13 1.53 11.34 -15.07
CA GLY A 13 1.77 9.94 -15.44
C GLY A 13 3.24 9.65 -15.77
N ASN A 14 4.01 10.65 -16.20
CA ASN A 14 5.44 10.50 -16.47
C ASN A 14 6.26 10.19 -15.22
N ILE A 15 5.76 10.55 -14.03
CA ILE A 15 6.40 10.23 -12.74
C ILE A 15 6.61 8.72 -12.59
N PHE A 16 5.68 7.92 -13.12
CA PHE A 16 5.75 6.47 -13.07
C PHE A 16 6.70 5.86 -14.10
N LYS A 17 7.16 6.64 -15.08
CA LYS A 17 8.09 6.20 -16.13
C LYS A 17 9.55 6.55 -15.79
N GLU A 18 9.75 7.44 -14.83
CA GLU A 18 11.09 7.81 -14.41
C GLU A 18 11.85 6.62 -13.83
N LYS A 19 13.10 6.51 -14.27
CA LYS A 19 13.99 5.49 -13.74
C LYS A 19 14.34 5.86 -12.30
N ARG A 20 13.96 4.99 -11.36
CA ARG A 20 14.39 5.12 -9.98
C ARG A 20 15.88 4.78 -9.90
N GLU A 21 16.65 5.70 -9.31
CA GLU A 21 18.03 5.43 -8.91
C GLU A 21 18.04 4.54 -7.66
N LYS A 22 19.17 4.49 -6.94
CA LYS A 22 19.32 3.70 -5.72
C LYS A 22 18.28 4.12 -4.68
N THR A 23 17.33 3.23 -4.37
CA THR A 23 16.29 3.46 -3.37
C THR A 23 16.73 3.02 -1.97
N LEU A 24 16.14 3.62 -0.94
CA LEU A 24 16.30 3.18 0.45
C LEU A 24 15.51 1.89 0.74
N VAL A 25 14.39 1.74 0.05
CA VAL A 25 13.45 0.63 0.18
C VAL A 25 12.86 0.27 -1.19
N SER A 26 12.39 -0.96 -1.34
CA SER A 26 11.45 -1.35 -2.40
C SER A 26 10.06 -1.47 -1.81
N ILE A 27 9.03 -1.02 -2.53
CA ILE A 27 7.63 -1.19 -2.13
C ILE A 27 7.15 -2.50 -2.76
N LEU A 28 6.66 -3.41 -1.93
CA LEU A 28 6.13 -4.71 -2.37
C LEU A 28 4.59 -4.74 -2.39
N GLY A 29 3.95 -3.77 -1.73
CA GLY A 29 2.50 -3.61 -1.68
C GLY A 29 2.14 -2.31 -0.99
N TYR A 30 1.03 -1.69 -1.38
CA TYR A 30 0.46 -0.51 -0.74
C TYR A 30 -1.07 -0.50 -0.76
N CYS A 31 -1.64 0.19 0.23
CA CYS A 31 -3.04 0.58 0.28
C CYS A 31 -3.19 1.92 1.01
N LEU A 32 -3.73 2.93 0.32
CA LEU A 32 -4.02 4.23 0.91
C LEU A 32 -5.49 4.28 1.27
N MET A 33 -5.80 4.53 2.54
CA MET A 33 -7.14 4.73 3.07
C MET A 33 -7.40 6.24 3.24
N PRO A 34 -8.66 6.68 3.41
CA PRO A 34 -8.96 8.11 3.58
C PRO A 34 -8.26 8.78 4.77
N ASN A 35 -7.94 8.02 5.82
CA ASN A 35 -7.38 8.54 7.08
C ASN A 35 -6.02 7.92 7.46
N HIS A 36 -5.51 6.92 6.73
CA HIS A 36 -4.22 6.27 6.99
C HIS A 36 -3.73 5.52 5.74
N PHE A 37 -2.58 4.87 5.81
CA PHE A 37 -2.11 4.01 4.73
C PHE A 37 -1.26 2.86 5.27
N HIS A 38 -1.13 1.81 4.47
CA HIS A 38 -0.36 0.60 4.76
C HIS A 38 0.62 0.35 3.62
N LEU A 39 1.85 -0.07 3.96
CA LEU A 39 2.92 -0.40 3.02
C LEU A 39 3.58 -1.72 3.43
N ILE A 40 3.90 -2.56 2.44
CA ILE A 40 4.85 -3.66 2.60
C ILE A 40 6.15 -3.20 1.95
N LEU A 41 7.23 -3.17 2.73
CA LEU A 41 8.51 -2.62 2.31
C LEU A 41 9.63 -3.65 2.48
N TYR A 42 10.54 -3.67 1.51
CA TYR A 42 11.84 -4.33 1.63
C TYR A 42 12.91 -3.28 1.90
N GLU A 43 13.70 -3.45 2.96
CA GLU A 43 14.75 -2.52 3.34
C GLU A 43 16.08 -2.87 2.64
N HIS A 44 16.65 -1.92 1.88
CA HIS A 44 17.93 -2.12 1.16
C HIS A 44 19.14 -1.66 1.95
N THR A 45 18.93 -0.80 2.94
CA THR A 45 19.98 -0.17 3.74
C THR A 45 19.53 -0.09 5.17
N GLU A 46 20.44 -0.26 6.12
CA GLU A 46 20.15 -0.11 7.54
C GLU A 46 19.41 1.21 7.84
N ASN A 47 18.28 1.10 8.54
CA ASN A 47 17.36 2.21 8.86
C ASN A 47 16.75 2.89 7.62
N GLY A 48 16.73 2.19 6.48
CA GLY A 48 16.17 2.64 5.20
C GLY A 48 14.68 2.92 5.28
N ILE A 49 13.90 2.10 6.00
CA ILE A 49 12.45 2.31 6.20
C ILE A 49 12.22 3.59 7.00
N SER A 50 12.91 3.77 8.13
CA SER A 50 12.77 4.98 8.96
C SER A 50 13.13 6.25 8.18
N LYS A 51 14.23 6.22 7.41
CA LYS A 51 14.64 7.34 6.53
C LYS A 51 13.62 7.60 5.43
N PHE A 52 13.09 6.55 4.80
CA PHE A 52 12.07 6.64 3.76
C PHE A 52 10.78 7.25 4.31
N MET A 53 10.27 6.74 5.43
CA MET A 53 9.06 7.25 6.08
C MET A 53 9.23 8.69 6.54
N GLY A 54 10.39 9.06 7.11
CA GLY A 54 10.69 10.46 7.45
C GLY A 54 10.57 11.39 6.24
N LYS A 55 11.18 11.03 5.10
CA LYS A 55 11.07 11.80 3.86
C LYS A 55 9.63 11.88 3.34
N LEU A 56 8.94 10.75 3.28
CA LEU A 56 7.57 10.64 2.75
C LEU A 56 6.59 11.49 3.56
N LEU A 57 6.57 11.30 4.88
CA LEU A 57 5.62 11.94 5.78
C LEU A 57 5.88 13.46 5.88
N THR A 58 7.15 13.88 5.92
CA THR A 58 7.50 15.31 5.91
C THR A 58 7.09 15.97 4.60
N ALA A 59 7.43 15.38 3.45
CA ALA A 59 7.08 15.92 2.15
C ALA A 59 5.56 16.05 1.97
N TYR A 60 4.80 15.02 2.36
CA TYR A 60 3.34 15.05 2.28
C TYR A 60 2.73 16.10 3.22
N SER A 61 3.21 16.19 4.46
CA SER A 61 2.73 17.19 5.42
C SER A 61 2.98 18.62 4.93
N MET A 62 4.17 18.90 4.39
CA MET A 62 4.50 20.19 3.79
C MET A 62 3.62 20.51 2.58
N TYR A 63 3.43 19.54 1.68
CA TYR A 63 2.56 19.68 0.52
C TYR A 63 1.13 20.01 0.94
N PHE A 64 0.56 19.23 1.86
CA PHE A 64 -0.82 19.41 2.32
C PHE A 64 -1.01 20.77 3.00
N ASN A 65 -0.11 21.13 3.90
CA ASN A 65 -0.16 22.42 4.59
C ASN A 65 -0.08 23.60 3.61
N THR A 66 0.83 23.54 2.65
CA THR A 66 0.97 24.57 1.61
C THR A 66 -0.28 24.65 0.73
N LYS A 67 -0.80 23.50 0.27
CA LYS A 67 -1.97 23.45 -0.61
C LYS A 67 -3.25 23.99 0.03
N TYR A 68 -3.44 23.73 1.32
CA TYR A 68 -4.67 24.08 2.04
C TYR A 68 -4.50 25.28 2.99
N GLY A 69 -3.37 26.00 2.92
CA GLY A 69 -3.11 27.17 3.78
C GLY A 69 -3.09 26.84 5.28
N ARG A 70 -2.70 25.61 5.65
CA ARG A 70 -2.61 25.15 7.04
C ARG A 70 -1.19 25.30 7.57
N SER A 71 -1.07 25.27 8.88
CA SER A 71 0.20 25.17 9.61
C SER A 71 0.11 24.11 10.71
N GLY A 72 1.26 23.66 11.22
CA GLY A 72 1.33 22.65 12.28
C GLY A 72 1.33 21.20 11.79
N SER A 73 1.23 20.26 12.73
CA SER A 73 1.28 18.82 12.43
C SER A 73 0.06 18.37 11.63
N LEU A 74 0.30 17.58 10.58
CA LEU A 74 -0.76 16.90 9.83
C LEU A 74 -1.07 15.52 10.42
N LEU A 75 -0.03 14.80 10.81
CA LEU A 75 -0.13 13.42 11.30
C LEU A 75 -0.19 13.42 12.82
N THR A 76 -1.11 12.62 13.38
CA THR A 76 -1.34 12.55 14.82
C THR A 76 -0.43 11.56 15.52
N HIS A 77 0.06 10.55 14.82
CA HIS A 77 0.88 9.48 15.39
C HIS A 77 2.11 9.20 14.51
N PRO A 78 3.23 8.77 15.09
CA PRO A 78 4.35 8.19 14.35
C PRO A 78 3.92 6.98 13.53
N PHE A 79 4.69 6.65 12.48
CA PHE A 79 4.50 5.38 11.78
C PHE A 79 4.82 4.21 12.73
N ARG A 80 4.17 3.07 12.48
CA ARG A 80 4.48 1.79 13.12
C ARG A 80 4.98 0.82 12.05
N SER A 81 5.82 -0.10 12.45
CA SER A 81 6.37 -1.13 11.57
C SER A 81 6.54 -2.42 12.36
N GLU A 82 6.26 -3.53 11.70
CA GLU A 82 6.47 -4.89 12.20
C GLU A 82 7.29 -5.65 11.17
N HIS A 83 8.24 -6.45 11.62
CA HIS A 83 9.04 -7.28 10.74
C HIS A 83 8.22 -8.51 10.31
N ILE A 84 8.34 -8.89 9.05
CA ILE A 84 7.70 -10.10 8.52
C ILE A 84 8.72 -11.24 8.62
N ASP A 85 8.54 -12.12 9.60
CA ASP A 85 9.46 -13.21 9.94
C ASP A 85 9.27 -14.46 9.06
N ASN A 86 8.05 -14.68 8.54
CA ASN A 86 7.72 -15.92 7.83
C ASN A 86 6.63 -15.76 6.75
N GLU A 87 6.47 -16.82 5.95
CA GLU A 87 5.55 -16.85 4.81
C GLU A 87 4.08 -16.66 5.22
N SER A 88 3.64 -17.34 6.28
CA SER A 88 2.27 -17.23 6.82
C SER A 88 1.93 -15.80 7.24
N GLN A 89 2.85 -15.13 7.95
CA GLN A 89 2.70 -13.72 8.33
C GLN A 89 2.70 -12.82 7.09
N TYR A 90 3.54 -13.08 6.09
CA TYR A 90 3.49 -12.32 4.83
C TYR A 90 2.12 -12.46 4.17
N MET A 91 1.63 -13.69 4.01
CA MET A 91 0.33 -13.97 3.39
C MET A 91 -0.80 -13.25 4.14
N TYR A 92 -0.79 -13.32 5.47
CA TYR A 92 -1.72 -12.56 6.33
C TYR A 92 -1.68 -11.06 6.05
N ILE A 93 -0.49 -10.45 6.13
CA ILE A 93 -0.31 -9.00 5.95
C ILE A 93 -0.68 -8.57 4.53
N PHE A 94 -0.37 -9.39 3.53
CA PHE A 94 -0.73 -9.13 2.15
C PHE A 94 -2.25 -9.15 1.96
N SER A 95 -2.95 -10.15 2.49
CA SER A 95 -4.42 -10.18 2.46
C SER A 95 -5.02 -9.03 3.26
N TYR A 96 -4.52 -8.76 4.46
CA TYR A 96 -4.97 -7.65 5.29
C TYR A 96 -4.82 -6.30 4.56
N LEU A 97 -3.69 -6.07 3.91
CA LEU A 97 -3.39 -4.87 3.13
C LEU A 97 -4.46 -4.64 2.06
N HIS A 98 -4.80 -5.68 1.29
CA HIS A 98 -5.69 -5.57 0.14
C HIS A 98 -7.17 -5.63 0.50
N LEU A 99 -7.53 -6.28 1.59
CA LEU A 99 -8.91 -6.30 2.11
C LEU A 99 -9.25 -5.06 2.94
N ASN A 100 -8.25 -4.30 3.42
CA ASN A 100 -8.47 -3.12 4.25
C ASN A 100 -9.52 -2.13 3.69
N PRO A 101 -9.54 -1.81 2.37
CA PRO A 101 -10.53 -0.93 1.78
C PRO A 101 -11.98 -1.35 2.01
N ILE A 102 -12.28 -2.63 2.26
CA ILE A 102 -13.64 -3.10 2.57
C ILE A 102 -14.21 -2.35 3.77
N SER A 103 -13.39 -1.88 4.71
CA SER A 103 -13.87 -1.10 5.87
C SER A 103 -14.57 0.22 5.48
N ILE A 104 -14.43 0.67 4.24
CA ILE A 104 -15.12 1.85 3.70
C ILE A 104 -16.60 1.55 3.44
N ILE A 105 -16.92 0.34 2.99
CA ILE A 105 -18.29 -0.10 2.69
C ILE A 105 -18.89 -0.97 3.81
N GLU A 106 -18.05 -1.67 4.57
CA GLU A 106 -18.44 -2.57 5.64
C GLU A 106 -17.44 -2.47 6.81
N LYS A 107 -17.73 -1.56 7.76
CA LYS A 107 -16.79 -1.15 8.82
C LYS A 107 -16.22 -2.31 9.67
N ASN A 108 -17.05 -3.31 9.97
CA ASN A 108 -16.73 -4.41 10.89
C ASN A 108 -16.55 -5.75 10.15
N TRP A 109 -16.02 -5.71 8.91
CA TRP A 109 -15.81 -6.91 8.10
C TRP A 109 -14.79 -7.86 8.72
N LYS A 110 -13.85 -7.34 9.52
CA LYS A 110 -12.81 -8.14 10.18
C LYS A 110 -13.40 -9.07 11.24
N GLU A 111 -14.38 -8.58 11.99
CA GLU A 111 -15.01 -9.33 13.08
C GLU A 111 -16.18 -10.18 12.59
N ASN A 112 -16.92 -9.71 11.59
CA ASN A 112 -18.16 -10.36 11.13
C ASN A 112 -18.02 -11.12 9.81
N GLY A 113 -16.85 -11.06 9.18
CA GLY A 113 -16.66 -11.45 7.78
C GLY A 113 -17.35 -10.49 6.80
N VAL A 114 -17.13 -10.70 5.51
CA VAL A 114 -17.80 -9.93 4.45
C VAL A 114 -19.20 -10.50 4.20
N ARG A 115 -20.23 -9.66 4.38
CA ARG A 115 -21.63 -10.09 4.16
C ARG A 115 -21.97 -10.23 2.68
N ASN A 116 -21.61 -9.22 1.89
CA ASN A 116 -21.88 -9.20 0.45
C ASN A 116 -20.56 -9.34 -0.33
N LYS A 117 -20.14 -10.59 -0.54
CA LYS A 117 -18.85 -10.91 -1.18
C LYS A 117 -18.72 -10.29 -2.58
N LYS A 118 -19.78 -10.34 -3.38
CA LYS A 118 -19.79 -9.78 -4.74
C LYS A 118 -19.56 -8.26 -4.73
N GLU A 119 -20.26 -7.55 -3.85
CA GLU A 119 -20.09 -6.10 -3.74
C GLU A 119 -18.68 -5.73 -3.26
N ALA A 120 -18.13 -6.48 -2.31
CA ALA A 120 -16.76 -6.27 -1.83
C ALA A 120 -15.72 -6.53 -2.93
N GLU A 121 -15.85 -7.61 -3.70
CA GLU A 121 -14.98 -7.90 -4.86
C GLU A 121 -15.03 -6.76 -5.88
N GLU A 122 -16.23 -6.36 -6.30
CA GLU A 122 -16.40 -5.25 -7.24
C GLU A 122 -15.81 -3.93 -6.70
N PHE A 123 -15.94 -3.69 -5.39
CA PHE A 123 -15.36 -2.53 -4.74
C PHE A 123 -13.84 -2.56 -4.75
N LEU A 124 -13.22 -3.67 -4.36
CA LEU A 124 -11.77 -3.84 -4.36
C LEU A 124 -11.17 -3.71 -5.76
N GLU A 125 -11.81 -4.29 -6.77
CA GLU A 125 -11.42 -4.15 -8.17
C GLU A 125 -11.55 -2.73 -8.71
N LYS A 126 -12.42 -1.90 -8.13
CA LYS A 126 -12.62 -0.49 -8.51
C LYS A 126 -11.73 0.45 -7.70
N TYR A 127 -11.29 0.07 -6.51
CA TYR A 127 -10.50 0.90 -5.61
C TYR A 127 -9.11 1.24 -6.17
N GLN A 128 -8.93 2.48 -6.63
CA GLN A 128 -7.70 2.90 -7.32
C GLN A 128 -6.50 3.10 -6.38
N PHE A 129 -6.76 3.34 -5.09
CA PHE A 129 -5.74 3.72 -4.10
C PHE A 129 -5.08 2.52 -3.42
N SER A 130 -5.22 1.33 -3.98
CA SER A 130 -4.53 0.11 -3.55
C SER A 130 -3.78 -0.52 -4.70
N SER A 131 -2.70 -1.21 -4.37
CA SER A 131 -1.94 -2.03 -5.30
C SER A 131 -2.65 -3.33 -5.70
N TYR A 132 -3.83 -3.62 -5.13
CA TYR A 132 -4.58 -4.85 -5.39
C TYR A 132 -4.71 -5.16 -6.88
N LYS A 133 -5.10 -4.18 -7.71
CA LYS A 133 -5.23 -4.39 -9.16
C LYS A 133 -3.90 -4.61 -9.89
N ASP A 134 -2.76 -4.21 -9.33
CA ASP A 134 -1.46 -4.44 -9.96
C ASP A 134 -1.10 -5.92 -9.91
N PHE A 135 -1.61 -6.64 -8.92
CA PHE A 135 -1.50 -8.09 -8.81
C PHE A 135 -2.52 -8.84 -9.69
N LEU A 136 -3.61 -8.20 -10.13
CA LEU A 136 -4.63 -8.77 -11.02
C LEU A 136 -4.26 -8.72 -12.52
N LYS A 137 -2.97 -8.61 -12.87
CA LYS A 137 -2.46 -8.47 -14.26
C LYS A 137 -2.95 -7.22 -15.00
N ASN A 138 -3.23 -6.15 -14.26
CA ASN A 138 -3.65 -4.88 -14.83
C ASN A 138 -2.43 -4.02 -15.24
N ASN A 139 -2.49 -3.39 -16.41
CA ASN A 139 -1.37 -2.61 -16.97
C ASN A 139 -1.50 -1.11 -16.65
N ARG A 140 -1.71 -0.75 -15.38
CA ARG A 140 -1.70 0.66 -14.97
C ARG A 140 -0.29 1.14 -14.69
N LEU A 141 -0.08 2.44 -14.84
CA LEU A 141 1.25 3.06 -14.67
C LEU A 141 1.75 2.91 -13.23
N GLU A 142 0.84 2.95 -12.26
CA GLU A 142 1.12 2.81 -10.83
C GLU A 142 1.77 1.48 -10.45
N ALA A 143 1.64 0.45 -11.29
CA ALA A 143 2.34 -0.83 -11.09
C ALA A 143 3.86 -0.65 -10.99
N SER A 144 4.43 0.42 -11.58
CA SER A 144 5.86 0.76 -11.43
C SER A 144 6.27 1.20 -10.02
N ILE A 145 5.30 1.42 -9.13
CA ILE A 145 5.55 1.62 -7.71
C ILE A 145 6.08 0.34 -7.06
N ILE A 146 5.56 -0.82 -7.50
CA ILE A 146 5.82 -2.13 -6.92
C ILE A 146 7.08 -2.73 -7.53
N ASP A 147 7.97 -3.22 -6.67
CA ASP A 147 9.11 -4.03 -7.08
C ASP A 147 8.71 -5.51 -7.10
N PHE A 148 8.07 -5.93 -8.20
CA PHE A 148 7.65 -7.32 -8.38
C PHE A 148 8.82 -8.32 -8.35
N SER A 149 10.06 -7.89 -8.56
CA SER A 149 11.21 -8.81 -8.52
C SER A 149 11.44 -9.37 -7.11
N LEU A 150 11.10 -8.58 -6.08
CA LEU A 150 11.26 -8.93 -4.66
C LEU A 150 10.00 -9.52 -4.03
N VAL A 151 8.85 -9.46 -4.71
CA VAL A 151 7.64 -10.15 -4.22
C VAL A 151 7.86 -11.66 -4.28
N PRO A 152 7.63 -12.41 -3.19
CA PRO A 152 7.79 -13.86 -3.16
C PRO A 152 6.91 -14.60 -4.16
N ASN A 153 7.39 -15.73 -4.68
CA ASN A 153 6.64 -16.51 -5.68
C ASN A 153 5.32 -17.06 -5.13
N TYR A 154 5.25 -17.41 -3.85
CA TYR A 154 3.99 -17.88 -3.25
C TYR A 154 2.91 -16.79 -3.24
N ILE A 155 3.28 -15.51 -3.11
CA ILE A 155 2.34 -14.38 -3.26
C ILE A 155 1.95 -14.18 -4.73
N LYS A 156 2.92 -14.21 -5.65
CA LYS A 156 2.65 -14.07 -7.09
C LYS A 156 1.71 -15.14 -7.65
N ASN A 157 1.78 -16.34 -7.07
CA ASN A 157 0.98 -17.50 -7.47
C ASN A 157 -0.29 -17.65 -6.64
N MET A 158 -0.52 -16.79 -5.64
CA MET A 158 -1.71 -16.84 -4.80
C MET A 158 -2.93 -16.41 -5.62
N GLU A 159 -4.05 -17.13 -5.44
CA GLU A 159 -5.33 -16.70 -5.98
C GLU A 159 -5.80 -15.45 -5.22
N LEU A 160 -6.06 -14.37 -5.95
CA LEU A 160 -6.40 -13.07 -5.36
C LEU A 160 -7.89 -12.89 -5.10
N ASP A 161 -8.71 -13.89 -5.39
CA ASP A 161 -10.14 -13.84 -5.14
C ASP A 161 -10.44 -13.61 -3.64
N LEU A 162 -11.59 -13.00 -3.35
CA LEU A 162 -11.94 -12.61 -1.99
C LEU A 162 -11.99 -13.82 -1.05
N LYS A 163 -12.43 -14.99 -1.52
CA LYS A 163 -12.53 -16.19 -0.69
C LYS A 163 -11.14 -16.67 -0.25
N THR A 164 -10.15 -16.67 -1.14
CA THR A 164 -8.77 -17.03 -0.80
C THR A 164 -8.14 -16.00 0.13
N GLN A 165 -8.37 -14.71 -0.12
CA GLN A 165 -7.86 -13.64 0.74
C GLN A 165 -8.49 -13.65 2.15
N GLU A 166 -9.81 -13.84 2.26
CA GLU A 166 -10.51 -13.97 3.55
C GLU A 166 -10.02 -15.19 4.32
N LYS A 167 -9.89 -16.34 3.63
CA LYS A 167 -9.36 -17.56 4.25
C LYS A 167 -7.97 -17.33 4.81
N THR A 168 -7.08 -16.76 4.00
CA THR A 168 -5.70 -16.44 4.39
C THR A 168 -5.66 -15.48 5.58
N PHE A 169 -6.52 -14.46 5.58
CA PHE A 169 -6.67 -13.50 6.66
C PHE A 169 -7.11 -14.19 7.97
N CYS A 170 -8.14 -15.04 7.92
CA CYS A 170 -8.67 -15.72 9.11
C CYS A 170 -7.77 -16.84 9.64
N GLU A 171 -7.05 -17.56 8.77
CA GLU A 171 -6.19 -18.69 9.19
C GLU A 171 -4.87 -18.22 9.81
N ASN A 172 -4.42 -17.02 9.45
CA ASN A 172 -3.12 -16.48 9.87
C ASN A 172 -3.26 -15.21 10.72
N SER A 173 -4.49 -14.82 11.10
CA SER A 173 -4.73 -13.83 12.14
C SER A 173 -4.22 -14.39 13.46
N VAL A 174 -2.96 -14.10 13.78
CA VAL A 174 -2.42 -14.31 15.12
C VAL A 174 -3.27 -13.44 16.05
N THR A 175 -3.76 -14.04 17.13
CA THR A 175 -4.41 -13.29 18.22
C THR A 175 -3.42 -12.25 18.71
N GLU A 176 -3.78 -10.97 18.60
CA GLU A 176 -3.03 -9.83 19.17
C GLU A 176 -2.67 -10.05 20.65
#